data_AF-A0A9D2M1J2-F1
#
_entry.id   AF-A0A9D2M1J2-F1
#
_cell.length_a   1.000
_cell.length_b   1.000
_cell.length_c   1.000
_cell.angle_alpha   90.00
_cell.angle_beta   90.00
_cell.angle_gamma   90.00
#
_symmetry.space_group_name_H-M   'P 1'
#
loop_
_entity.id
_entity.type
_entity.pdbx_description
1 polymer ?
#
loop_
_entity_poly.entity_id
_entity_poly.type
_entity_poly.pdbx_seq_one_letter_code
_entity_poly.pdbx_strand_id
1 'polypeptide(L)' 'PAGIVINQCARMSQLIRRSPSAGWLTPESQAMMMKIEDCLHCGQCKKKCPYGLDTPTLLQQNLEDYKNILAGKVQV' A
#
# COMPACT_ATOMS: atom_id res chain seq x y z
N PRO A 1 -10.04 -11.59 -7.14
CA PRO A 1 -8.98 -10.82 -6.45
C PRO A 1 -9.55 -10.10 -5.22
N ALA A 2 -8.77 -9.86 -4.16
CA ALA A 2 -9.22 -9.30 -2.87
C ALA A 2 -9.65 -7.81 -2.90
N GLY A 3 -9.95 -7.25 -4.08
CA GLY A 3 -10.38 -5.87 -4.22
C GLY A 3 -9.33 -4.80 -3.84
N ILE A 4 -8.05 -5.16 -3.82
CA ILE A 4 -6.94 -4.26 -3.50
C ILE A 4 -6.71 -3.27 -4.66
N VAL A 5 -6.65 -1.99 -4.34
CA VAL A 5 -6.36 -0.91 -5.31
C VAL A 5 -4.84 -0.81 -5.51
N ILE A 6 -4.27 -1.78 -6.21
CA ILE A 6 -2.81 -2.01 -6.32
C ILE A 6 -2.05 -0.75 -6.75
N ASN A 7 -2.55 -0.01 -7.73
CA ASN A 7 -1.92 1.21 -8.25
C ASN A 7 -1.76 2.31 -7.19
N GLN A 8 -2.65 2.38 -6.20
CA GLN A 8 -2.55 3.31 -5.09
C GLN A 8 -1.71 2.72 -3.95
N CYS A 9 -2.05 1.51 -3.53
CA CYS A 9 -1.41 0.81 -2.41
C CYS A 9 0.10 0.62 -2.61
N ALA A 10 0.56 0.31 -3.83
CA ALA A 10 1.97 0.03 -4.11
C ALA A 10 2.90 1.24 -4.03
N ARG A 11 2.34 2.46 -3.94
CA ARG A 11 3.10 3.73 -3.91
C ARG A 11 2.76 4.59 -2.68
N MET A 12 2.01 4.06 -1.72
CA MET A 12 1.48 4.85 -0.60
C MET A 12 2.59 5.50 0.23
N SER A 13 3.66 4.76 0.53
CA SER A 13 4.82 5.29 1.25
C SER A 13 5.43 6.51 0.56
N GLN A 14 5.52 6.49 -0.77
CA GLN A 14 6.05 7.62 -1.54
C GLN A 14 5.08 8.79 -1.59
N LEU A 15 3.77 8.53 -1.75
CA LEU A 15 2.74 9.57 -1.75
C LEU A 15 2.74 10.35 -0.43
N ILE A 16 2.80 9.66 0.70
CA ILE A 16 2.78 10.30 2.01
C ILE A 16 3.99 11.20 2.25
N ARG A 17 5.18 10.84 1.75
CA ARG A 17 6.42 11.62 1.96
C ARG A 17 6.68 12.70 0.93
N ARG A 18 6.06 12.61 -0.25
CA ARG A 18 6.37 13.48 -1.41
C ARG A 18 5.17 14.34 -1.85
N SER A 19 4.04 14.20 -1.18
CA SER A 19 2.83 15.01 -1.41
C SER A 19 2.13 15.28 -0.07
N PRO A 20 1.21 16.27 -0.01
CA PRO A 20 0.46 16.54 1.22
C PRO A 20 -0.21 15.27 1.79
N SER A 21 0.23 14.86 2.97
CA SER A 21 -0.09 13.56 3.56
C SER A 21 -1.52 13.42 4.09
N ALA A 22 -2.18 14.54 4.43
CA ALA A 22 -3.50 14.55 5.06
C ALA A 22 -4.57 13.75 4.30
N GLY A 23 -4.57 13.81 2.96
CA GLY A 23 -5.52 13.07 2.13
C GLY A 23 -5.33 11.54 2.17
N TRP A 24 -4.12 11.09 2.51
CA TRP A 24 -3.74 9.68 2.58
C TRP A 24 -3.91 9.07 3.98
N LEU A 25 -4.20 9.89 4.99
CA LEU A 25 -4.37 9.48 6.38
C LEU A 25 -5.84 9.43 6.83
N THR A 26 -6.78 9.69 5.92
CA THR A 26 -8.24 9.61 6.19
C THR A 26 -8.68 8.17 6.47
N PRO A 27 -9.81 7.96 7.18
CA PRO A 27 -10.36 6.62 7.43
C PRO A 27 -10.59 5.80 6.15
N GLU A 28 -10.96 6.46 5.06
CA GLU A 28 -11.15 5.82 3.74
C GLU A 28 -9.82 5.29 3.18
N SER A 29 -8.77 6.10 3.23
CA SER A 29 -7.42 5.71 2.81
C SER A 29 -6.85 4.60 3.70
N GLN A 30 -7.13 4.64 5.01
CA GLN A 30 -6.75 3.58 5.94
C GLN A 30 -7.45 2.26 5.56
N ALA A 31 -8.77 2.27 5.35
CA ALA A 31 -9.51 1.08 4.94
C ALA A 31 -9.01 0.52 3.60
N MET A 32 -8.66 1.39 2.64
CA MET A 32 -8.06 0.97 1.37
C MET A 32 -6.72 0.25 1.59
N MET A 33 -5.85 0.77 2.44
CA MET A 33 -4.56 0.16 2.76
C MET A 33 -4.73 -1.17 3.51
N MET A 34 -5.63 -1.24 4.50
CA MET A 34 -5.84 -2.46 5.29
C MET A 34 -6.37 -3.64 4.47
N LYS A 35 -7.02 -3.41 3.31
CA LYS A 35 -7.36 -4.51 2.37
C LYS A 35 -6.16 -5.33 1.89
N ILE A 36 -4.94 -4.82 2.03
CA ILE A 36 -3.72 -5.58 1.73
C ILE A 36 -3.58 -6.80 2.66
N GLU A 37 -4.18 -6.76 3.86
CA GLU A 37 -4.20 -7.91 4.79
C GLU A 37 -5.00 -9.10 4.21
N ASP A 38 -5.95 -8.85 3.33
CA ASP A 38 -6.72 -9.88 2.62
C ASP A 38 -5.99 -10.44 1.38
N CYS A 39 -4.71 -10.10 1.19
CA CYS A 39 -3.93 -10.58 0.06
C CYS A 39 -3.78 -12.11 0.09
N LEU A 40 -4.39 -12.78 -0.88
CA LEU A 40 -4.34 -14.25 -1.03
C LEU A 40 -3.01 -14.78 -1.59
N HIS A 41 -2.00 -13.92 -1.80
CA HIS A 41 -0.71 -14.26 -2.43
C HIS A 41 -0.83 -15.04 -3.76
N CYS A 42 -1.89 -14.80 -4.54
CA CYS A 42 -2.19 -15.55 -5.75
C CYS A 42 -1.23 -15.26 -6.94
N GLY A 43 -0.33 -14.28 -6.81
CA GLY A 43 0.69 -13.95 -7.81
C GLY A 43 0.18 -13.34 -9.13
N GLN A 44 -1.12 -13.11 -9.28
CA GLN A 44 -1.70 -12.58 -10.53
C GLN A 44 -1.18 -11.18 -10.88
N CYS A 45 -0.99 -10.33 -9.87
CA CYS A 45 -0.43 -8.99 -10.05
C CYS A 45 1.01 -9.01 -10.54
N LYS A 46 1.84 -9.90 -9.98
CA LYS A 46 3.23 -10.11 -10.40
C LYS A 46 3.33 -10.50 -11.88
N LYS A 47 2.46 -11.43 -12.34
CA LYS A 47 2.39 -11.85 -13.75
C LYS A 47 1.95 -10.74 -14.72
N LYS A 48 1.15 -9.78 -14.24
CA LYS A 48 0.63 -8.66 -15.05
C LYS A 48 1.51 -7.42 -15.00
N CYS A 49 2.51 -7.37 -14.12
CA CYS A 49 3.36 -6.20 -13.97
C CYS A 49 4.32 -6.09 -15.16
N PRO A 50 4.25 -5.02 -15.98
CA PRO A 50 5.14 -4.87 -17.13
C PRO A 50 6.62 -4.70 -16.74
N TYR A 51 6.88 -4.32 -15.48
CA TYR A 51 8.21 -4.11 -14.93
C TYR A 51 8.73 -5.32 -14.14
N GLY A 52 7.99 -6.43 -14.08
CA GLY A 52 8.40 -7.63 -13.35
C GLY A 52 8.50 -7.46 -11.83
N LEU A 53 7.84 -6.44 -11.26
CA LEU A 53 7.88 -6.17 -9.82
C LEU A 53 7.18 -7.25 -9.00
N ASP A 54 7.74 -7.56 -7.84
CA ASP A 54 7.10 -8.42 -6.85
C ASP A 54 6.01 -7.66 -6.09
N THR A 55 4.86 -7.48 -6.76
CA THR A 55 3.76 -6.67 -6.24
C THR A 55 3.23 -7.15 -4.88
N PRO A 56 3.04 -8.46 -4.60
CA PRO A 56 2.63 -8.92 -3.27
C PRO A 56 3.56 -8.44 -2.15
N THR A 57 4.87 -8.64 -2.31
CA THR A 57 5.88 -8.21 -1.33
C THR A 57 5.90 -6.68 -1.19
N LEU A 58 5.82 -5.96 -2.32
CA LEU A 58 5.78 -4.50 -2.32
C LEU A 58 4.57 -3.95 -1.56
N LEU A 59 3.38 -4.56 -1.72
CA LEU A 59 2.17 -4.15 -1.02
C LEU A 59 2.31 -4.36 0.50
N GLN A 60 2.87 -5.48 0.92
CA GLN A 60 3.13 -5.75 2.34
C GLN A 60 4.08 -4.72 2.96
N GLN A 61 5.17 -4.40 2.26
CA GLN A 61 6.12 -3.36 2.71
C GLN A 61 5.45 -1.99 2.83
N ASN A 62 4.62 -1.61 1.84
CA ASN A 62 3.87 -0.34 1.90
C ASN A 62 2.84 -0.34 3.05
N LEU A 63 2.19 -1.47 3.34
CA LEU A 63 1.26 -1.57 4.46
C LEU A 63 1.97 -1.44 5.81
N GLU A 64 3.12 -2.10 5.97
CA GLU A 64 3.92 -2.02 7.19
C GLU A 64 4.37 -0.58 7.45
N ASP A 65 4.93 0.07 6.43
CA ASP A 65 5.34 1.46 6.54
C ASP A 65 4.14 2.39 6.85
N TYR A 66 3.00 2.17 6.20
CA TYR A 66 1.76 2.90 6.49
C TYR A 66 1.32 2.76 7.95
N LYS A 67 1.34 1.53 8.50
CA LYS A 67 1.05 1.26 9.91
C LYS A 67 2.05 1.97 10.84
N ASN A 68 3.33 2.02 10.48
CA ASN A 68 4.35 2.72 11.25
C ASN A 68 4.13 4.25 11.26
N ILE A 69 3.70 4.83 10.14
CA ILE A 69 3.32 6.25 10.04
C ILE A 69 2.12 6.55 10.93
N LEU A 70 1.06 5.74 10.87
CA LEU A 70 -0.13 5.89 11.72
C LEU A 70 0.20 5.78 13.21
N ALA A 71 1.15 4.90 13.57
CA ALA A 71 1.62 4.73 14.93
C ALA A 71 2.60 5.84 15.39
N GLY A 72 2.90 6.83 14.54
CA GLY A 72 3.84 7.91 14.85
C GLY A 72 5.31 7.46 14.95
N LYS A 73 5.65 6.25 14.48
CA LYS A 73 7.03 5.73 14.49
C LYS A 73 7.88 6.32 13.37
N VAL A 74 7.26 6.88 12.35
CA VAL A 74 7.92 7.52 11.21
C VAL A 74 7.39 8.93 11.05
N GLN A 75 8.30 9.91 10.99
CA GLN A 75 7.96 11.29 10.65
C GLN A 75 7.80 11.42 9.13
N VAL A 76 6.76 12.12 8.70
CA VAL A 76 6.36 12.28 7.30
C VAL A 76 6.14 13.73 6.93
#